data_AF-A0A1Z8ADC7-F1
#
_entry.id   AF-A0A1Z8ADC7-F1
#
_cell.length_a   1.000
_cell.length_b   1.000
_cell.length_c   1.000
_cell.angle_alpha   90.00
_cell.angle_beta   90.00
_cell.angle_gamma   90.00
#
_symmetry.space_group_name_H-M   'P 1'
#
loop_
_entity.id
_entity.type
_entity.pdbx_description
1 polymer ?
#
loop_
_entity_poly.entity_id
_entity_poly.type
_entity_poly.pdbx_seq_one_letter_code
_entity_poly.pdbx_strand_id
1 'polypeptide(L)'
;MSYDYLNTNIYKSAAHAYRNSLPTALTFAFILLVLEVVTPIFGLKSSMTFVGEMFLEIGMAFAVHTFILTGVSNSWKDLILVKNEAYSYKPFMWKSFAFLVMFFLVMAIIGVLTFMLGTFLVVDKKELYLGLAAILFVIIGLPLIGILFTIYGTVLPATVAEVDSSFPAAFRRSKGLFWFTFGRLAYGPTLFTVGSLIIIVVLGRSNIPVNVYGESGELGIVGTVIAFIIYAFRMFGLALMATVLCKTYFKSVALSEQPT
;
A
#
# COMPACT_ATOMS: atom_id res chain seq x y z
N MET A 1 8.66 19.35 19.89
CA MET A 1 9.87 18.87 19.18
C MET A 1 9.39 18.17 17.91
N SER A 2 9.78 18.65 16.72
CA SER A 2 9.39 18.02 15.46
C SER A 2 10.11 16.67 15.31
N TYR A 3 9.38 15.62 14.95
CA TYR A 3 9.96 14.28 14.76
C TYR A 3 10.76 14.25 13.45
N ASP A 4 12.05 13.86 13.51
CA ASP A 4 12.90 13.78 12.31
C ASP A 4 12.55 12.54 11.47
N TYR A 5 11.56 12.69 10.61
CA TYR A 5 11.14 11.65 9.69
C TYR A 5 12.15 11.36 8.60
N LEU A 6 13.10 12.23 8.28
CA LEU A 6 14.05 11.99 7.20
C LEU A 6 15.13 11.00 7.64
N ASN A 7 15.73 11.23 8.81
CA ASN A 7 16.89 10.46 9.26
C ASN A 7 16.54 9.25 10.13
N THR A 8 15.35 9.23 10.75
CA THR A 8 14.94 8.11 11.61
C THR A 8 14.73 6.81 10.82
N ASN A 9 14.96 5.63 11.43
CA ASN A 9 14.67 4.34 10.82
C ASN A 9 13.20 4.23 10.37
N ILE A 10 12.95 3.60 9.21
CA ILE A 10 11.62 3.51 8.57
C ILE A 10 10.60 2.86 9.48
N TYR A 11 10.95 1.77 10.18
CA TYR A 11 10.04 1.08 11.10
C TYR A 11 9.67 1.96 12.29
N LYS A 12 10.63 2.72 12.84
CA LYS A 12 10.35 3.67 13.93
C LYS A 12 9.45 4.81 13.46
N SER A 13 9.74 5.40 12.31
CA SER A 13 8.90 6.43 11.68
C SER A 13 7.49 5.92 11.40
N ALA A 14 7.35 4.72 10.84
CA ALA A 14 6.06 4.12 10.55
C ALA A 14 5.29 3.74 11.81
N ALA A 15 5.96 3.21 12.84
CA ALA A 15 5.35 2.92 14.13
C ALA A 15 4.86 4.21 14.83
N HIS A 16 5.65 5.29 14.76
CA HIS A 16 5.23 6.58 15.26
C HIS A 16 3.99 7.10 14.52
N ALA A 17 3.99 7.05 13.18
CA ALA A 17 2.83 7.48 12.40
C ALA A 17 1.60 6.60 12.62
N TYR A 18 1.76 5.28 12.60
CA TYR A 18 0.71 4.31 12.84
C TYR A 18 0.09 4.45 14.23
N ARG A 19 0.91 4.68 15.27
CA ARG A 19 0.41 4.90 16.63
C ARG A 19 -0.51 6.12 16.70
N ASN A 20 -0.18 7.19 15.99
CA ASN A 20 -1.00 8.40 15.93
C ASN A 20 -2.22 8.26 15.00
N SER A 21 -2.20 7.30 14.09
CA SER A 21 -3.34 6.90 13.25
C SER A 21 -4.07 5.65 13.77
N LEU A 22 -3.77 5.18 14.99
CA LEU A 22 -4.24 3.89 15.49
C LEU A 22 -5.77 3.78 15.55
N PRO A 23 -6.53 4.79 16.01
CA PRO A 23 -8.00 4.72 16.00
C PRO A 23 -8.57 4.52 14.60
N THR A 24 -7.99 5.19 13.59
CA THR A 24 -8.38 5.05 12.18
C THR A 24 -8.01 3.67 11.66
N ALA A 25 -6.79 3.18 11.94
CA ALA A 25 -6.34 1.85 11.54
C ALA A 25 -7.23 0.73 12.10
N LEU A 26 -7.56 0.78 13.40
CA LEU A 26 -8.40 -0.21 14.05
C LEU A 26 -9.84 -0.16 13.55
N THR A 27 -10.36 1.04 13.28
CA THR A 27 -11.69 1.21 12.69
C THR A 27 -11.73 0.62 11.29
N PHE A 28 -10.73 0.87 10.45
CA PHE A 28 -10.66 0.31 9.10
C PHE A 28 -10.44 -1.20 9.11
N ALA A 29 -9.62 -1.72 10.02
CA ALA A 29 -9.47 -3.17 10.22
C ALA A 29 -10.79 -3.83 10.63
N PHE A 30 -11.58 -3.16 11.49
CA PHE A 30 -12.90 -3.62 11.87
C PHE A 30 -13.89 -3.58 10.70
N ILE A 31 -13.90 -2.51 9.89
CA ILE A 31 -14.76 -2.43 8.71
C ILE A 31 -14.39 -3.52 7.70
N LEU A 32 -13.10 -3.78 7.48
CA LEU A 32 -12.65 -4.89 6.62
C LEU A 32 -13.17 -6.24 7.11
N LEU A 33 -13.07 -6.51 8.42
CA LEU A 33 -13.63 -7.72 9.01
C LEU A 33 -15.14 -7.82 8.80
N VAL A 34 -15.88 -6.73 9.00
CA VAL A 34 -17.32 -6.69 8.75
C VAL A 34 -17.61 -6.95 7.28
N LEU A 35 -16.85 -6.37 6.35
CA LEU A 35 -17.00 -6.64 4.93
C LEU A 35 -16.74 -8.13 4.61
N GLU A 36 -15.73 -8.75 5.21
CA GLU A 36 -15.44 -10.19 5.05
C GLU A 36 -16.61 -11.06 5.52
N VAL A 37 -17.21 -10.75 6.67
CA VAL A 37 -18.40 -11.45 7.21
C VAL A 37 -19.65 -11.22 6.35
N VAL A 38 -19.89 -9.98 5.94
CA VAL A 38 -21.11 -9.58 5.23
C VAL A 38 -21.11 -10.06 3.78
N THR A 39 -19.94 -10.12 3.12
CA THR A 39 -19.82 -10.50 1.70
C THR A 39 -20.54 -11.83 1.36
N PRO A 40 -20.27 -12.96 2.04
CA PRO A 40 -20.96 -14.22 1.74
C PRO A 40 -22.43 -14.21 2.15
N ILE A 41 -22.80 -13.52 3.24
CA ILE A 41 -24.19 -13.47 3.74
C ILE A 41 -25.12 -12.80 2.73
N PHE A 42 -24.65 -11.72 2.09
CA PHE A 42 -25.44 -10.95 1.13
C PHE A 42 -25.15 -11.31 -0.33
N GLY A 43 -24.30 -12.32 -0.58
CA GLY A 43 -23.90 -12.70 -1.93
C GLY A 43 -23.23 -11.55 -2.70
N LEU A 44 -22.49 -10.67 -2.01
CA LEU A 44 -21.83 -9.54 -2.65
C LEU A 44 -20.75 -10.04 -3.61
N LYS A 45 -20.64 -9.38 -4.77
CA LYS A 45 -19.57 -9.69 -5.73
C LYS A 45 -18.22 -9.31 -5.12
N SER A 46 -17.22 -10.15 -5.29
CA SER A 46 -15.85 -9.90 -4.79
C SER A 46 -15.26 -8.57 -5.27
N SER A 47 -15.70 -8.07 -6.44
CA SER A 47 -15.30 -6.75 -6.94
C SER A 47 -15.80 -5.59 -6.07
N MET A 48 -16.98 -5.69 -5.45
CA MET A 48 -17.49 -4.67 -4.53
C MET A 48 -16.68 -4.65 -3.23
N THR A 49 -16.37 -5.83 -2.69
CA THR A 49 -15.51 -5.96 -1.51
C THR A 49 -14.15 -5.33 -1.79
N PHE A 50 -13.52 -5.69 -2.91
CA PHE A 50 -12.23 -5.12 -3.35
C PHE A 50 -12.24 -3.58 -3.44
N VAL A 51 -13.29 -3.00 -4.03
CA VAL A 51 -13.44 -1.53 -4.08
C VAL A 51 -13.56 -0.93 -2.67
N GLY A 52 -14.34 -1.56 -1.79
CA GLY A 52 -14.46 -1.16 -0.38
C GLY A 52 -13.11 -1.20 0.35
N GLU A 53 -12.33 -2.27 0.16
CA GLU A 53 -10.98 -2.37 0.73
C GLU A 53 -10.10 -1.22 0.25
N MET A 54 -10.06 -0.97 -1.06
CA MET A 54 -9.24 0.10 -1.63
C MET A 54 -9.55 1.47 -1.02
N PHE A 55 -10.81 1.81 -0.80
CA PHE A 55 -11.17 3.08 -0.18
C PHE A 55 -10.64 3.20 1.25
N LEU A 56 -10.67 2.12 2.03
CA LEU A 56 -10.14 2.09 3.39
C LEU A 56 -8.61 2.19 3.39
N GLU A 57 -7.93 1.51 2.46
CA GLU A 57 -6.48 1.58 2.33
C GLU A 57 -6.00 2.97 1.90
N ILE A 58 -6.69 3.61 0.94
CA ILE A 58 -6.41 4.99 0.52
C ILE A 58 -6.64 5.95 1.68
N GLY A 59 -7.73 5.78 2.44
CA GLY A 59 -8.00 6.56 3.65
C GLY A 59 -6.89 6.43 4.68
N MET A 60 -6.39 5.21 4.91
CA MET A 60 -5.28 4.96 5.84
C MET A 60 -4.00 5.61 5.34
N ALA A 61 -3.68 5.45 4.06
CA ALA A 61 -2.53 6.07 3.44
C ALA A 61 -2.60 7.60 3.62
N PHE A 62 -3.75 8.23 3.35
CA PHE A 62 -3.93 9.67 3.53
C PHE A 62 -3.74 10.10 5.00
N ALA A 63 -4.30 9.36 5.95
CA ALA A 63 -4.13 9.66 7.38
C ALA A 63 -2.65 9.65 7.79
N VAL A 64 -1.90 8.66 7.33
CA VAL A 64 -0.45 8.55 7.60
C VAL A 64 0.33 9.66 6.92
N HIS A 65 0.06 9.96 5.64
CA HIS A 65 0.73 11.04 4.92
C HIS A 65 0.48 12.39 5.61
N THR A 66 -0.76 12.66 6.01
CA THR A 66 -1.11 13.90 6.72
C THR A 66 -0.34 14.00 8.02
N PHE A 67 -0.38 12.96 8.86
CA PHE A 67 0.32 13.00 10.13
C PHE A 67 1.84 13.18 9.97
N ILE A 68 2.47 12.52 9.00
CA ILE A 68 3.92 12.64 8.77
C ILE A 68 4.30 14.06 8.30
N LEU A 69 3.50 14.66 7.41
CA LEU A 69 3.81 15.95 6.80
C LEU A 69 3.44 17.14 7.67
N THR A 70 2.35 17.03 8.44
CA THR A 70 1.74 18.17 9.12
C THR A 70 1.70 18.00 10.64
N GLY A 71 1.93 16.78 11.15
CA GLY A 71 1.79 16.45 12.56
C GLY A 71 0.34 16.31 13.03
N VAL A 72 -0.65 16.53 12.17
CA VAL A 72 -2.08 16.48 12.51
C VAL A 72 -2.59 15.04 12.40
N SER A 73 -3.15 14.52 13.49
CA SER A 73 -3.85 13.23 13.48
C SER A 73 -5.29 13.41 13.01
N ASN A 74 -5.66 12.81 11.88
CA ASN A 74 -7.04 12.77 11.43
C ASN A 74 -7.77 11.58 12.04
N SER A 75 -8.95 11.82 12.62
CA SER A 75 -9.86 10.72 12.92
C SER A 75 -10.48 10.19 11.64
N TRP A 76 -10.93 8.93 11.63
CA TRP A 76 -11.65 8.35 10.50
C TRP A 76 -12.89 9.18 10.12
N LYS A 77 -13.51 9.88 11.09
CA LYS A 77 -14.66 10.75 10.86
C LYS A 77 -14.29 11.97 10.03
N ASP A 78 -13.12 12.55 10.27
CA ASP A 78 -12.64 13.74 9.55
C ASP A 78 -12.35 13.42 8.07
N LEU A 79 -11.98 12.17 7.78
CA LEU A 79 -11.77 11.67 6.42
C LEU A 79 -13.08 11.56 5.62
N ILE A 80 -14.15 11.12 6.29
CA ILE A 80 -15.46 10.88 5.67
C ILE A 80 -16.27 12.16 5.56
N LEU A 81 -16.19 13.04 6.58
CA LEU A 81 -17.06 14.21 6.69
C LEU A 81 -16.56 15.43 5.89
N VAL A 82 -15.40 15.36 5.23
CA VAL A 82 -14.83 16.44 4.39
C VAL A 82 -14.92 17.81 5.07
N LYS A 83 -14.80 17.84 6.41
CA LYS A 83 -14.98 19.06 7.22
C LYS A 83 -13.65 19.68 7.66
N ASN A 84 -12.53 19.05 7.33
CA ASN A 84 -11.23 19.64 7.54
C ASN A 84 -10.91 20.56 6.35
N GLU A 85 -11.17 21.86 6.51
CA GLU A 85 -10.84 22.90 5.52
C GLU A 85 -9.33 22.98 5.23
N ALA A 86 -8.49 22.39 6.10
CA ALA A 86 -7.04 22.48 6.01
C ALA A 86 -6.38 21.52 5.00
N TYR A 87 -7.00 20.37 4.64
CA TYR A 87 -6.40 19.38 3.73
C TYR A 87 -7.45 18.61 2.92
N SER A 88 -7.31 18.61 1.59
CA SER A 88 -8.30 17.97 0.72
C SER A 88 -8.02 16.47 0.49
N TYR A 89 -8.91 15.59 0.96
CA TYR A 89 -8.87 14.15 0.71
C TYR A 89 -9.12 13.79 -0.77
N LYS A 90 -9.98 14.55 -1.44
CA LYS A 90 -10.45 14.22 -2.80
C LYS A 90 -9.33 14.19 -3.86
N PRO A 91 -8.43 15.20 -3.94
CA PRO A 91 -7.26 15.14 -4.82
C PRO A 91 -6.36 13.93 -4.52
N PHE A 92 -6.11 13.63 -3.24
CA PHE A 92 -5.27 12.50 -2.84
C PHE A 92 -5.87 11.17 -3.28
N MET A 93 -7.16 10.99 -3.07
CA MET A 93 -7.90 9.81 -3.51
C MET A 93 -7.80 9.63 -5.03
N TRP A 94 -7.93 10.71 -5.80
CA TRP A 94 -7.87 10.61 -7.26
C TRP A 94 -6.46 10.28 -7.78
N LYS A 95 -5.42 10.82 -7.13
CA LYS A 95 -4.02 10.45 -7.43
C LYS A 95 -3.71 9.01 -7.01
N SER A 96 -4.26 8.53 -5.90
CA SER A 96 -4.10 7.15 -5.45
C SER A 96 -4.80 6.16 -6.38
N PHE A 97 -5.97 6.53 -6.90
CA PHE A 97 -6.62 5.73 -7.94
C PHE A 97 -5.82 5.71 -9.23
N ALA A 98 -5.32 6.86 -9.69
CA ALA A 98 -4.46 6.94 -10.88
C ALA A 98 -3.20 6.08 -10.72
N PHE A 99 -2.57 6.08 -9.53
CA PHE A 99 -1.48 5.17 -9.19
C PHE A 99 -1.88 3.71 -9.37
N LEU A 100 -3.03 3.32 -8.82
CA LEU A 100 -3.51 1.94 -8.86
C LEU A 100 -3.86 1.49 -10.28
N VAL A 101 -4.49 2.34 -11.09
CA VAL A 101 -4.74 2.06 -12.51
C VAL A 101 -3.42 1.85 -13.26
N MET A 102 -2.43 2.72 -13.04
CA MET A 102 -1.11 2.56 -13.65
C MET A 102 -0.40 1.29 -13.18
N PHE A 103 -0.53 0.94 -11.91
CA PHE A 103 0.01 -0.30 -11.35
C PHE A 103 -0.61 -1.53 -12.03
N PHE A 104 -1.94 -1.58 -12.13
CA PHE A 104 -2.63 -2.66 -12.83
C PHE A 104 -2.32 -2.71 -14.32
N LEU A 105 -2.13 -1.55 -14.97
CA LEU A 105 -1.70 -1.50 -16.36
C LEU A 105 -0.32 -2.12 -16.55
N VAL A 106 0.64 -1.83 -15.66
CA VAL A 106 1.97 -2.47 -15.68
C VAL A 106 1.84 -3.97 -15.48
N MET A 107 1.04 -4.43 -14.51
CA MET A 107 0.79 -5.86 -14.29
C MET A 107 0.13 -6.54 -15.50
N ALA A 108 -0.81 -5.86 -16.16
CA ALA A 108 -1.47 -6.35 -17.37
C ALA A 108 -0.48 -6.48 -18.54
N ILE A 109 0.40 -5.49 -18.73
CA ILE A 109 1.46 -5.55 -19.75
C ILE A 109 2.37 -6.75 -19.51
N ILE A 110 2.81 -6.99 -18.27
CA ILE A 110 3.63 -8.16 -17.92
C ILE A 110 2.87 -9.46 -18.23
N GLY A 111 1.59 -9.52 -17.87
CA GLY A 111 0.73 -10.68 -18.15
C GLY A 111 0.59 -10.96 -19.64
N VAL A 112 0.34 -9.92 -20.45
CA VAL A 112 0.25 -10.02 -21.92
C VAL A 112 1.58 -10.45 -22.52
N LEU A 113 2.70 -9.85 -22.10
CA LEU A 113 4.03 -10.24 -22.59
C LEU A 113 4.36 -11.70 -22.25
N THR A 114 4.02 -12.13 -21.04
CA THR A 114 4.18 -13.53 -20.60
C THR A 114 3.37 -14.46 -21.48
N PHE A 115 2.10 -14.11 -21.73
CA PHE A 115 1.22 -14.88 -22.58
C PHE A 115 1.74 -14.98 -24.02
N MET A 116 2.11 -13.85 -24.62
CA MET A 116 2.67 -13.80 -25.99
C MET A 116 3.94 -14.65 -26.10
N LEU A 117 4.89 -14.51 -25.17
CA LEU A 117 6.13 -15.27 -25.21
C LEU A 117 5.88 -16.78 -25.08
N GLY A 118 4.95 -17.19 -24.22
CA GLY A 118 4.65 -18.60 -24.07
C GLY A 118 3.88 -19.20 -25.26
N THR A 119 3.03 -18.43 -25.95
CA THR A 119 2.39 -18.89 -27.19
C THR A 119 3.37 -19.00 -28.34
N PHE A 120 4.33 -18.07 -28.47
CA PHE A 120 5.38 -18.13 -29.49
C PHE A 120 6.34 -19.31 -29.31
N LEU A 121 6.59 -19.74 -28.07
CA LEU A 121 7.52 -20.83 -27.78
C LEU A 121 6.88 -22.23 -27.89
N VAL A 122 5.56 -22.34 -28.17
CA VAL A 122 4.79 -23.61 -28.27
C VAL A 122 5.06 -24.53 -27.08
N VAL A 123 4.99 -23.99 -25.86
CA VAL A 123 5.36 -24.76 -24.67
C VAL A 123 4.13 -25.13 -23.87
N ASP A 124 3.74 -26.41 -23.87
CA ASP A 124 2.67 -26.94 -23.02
C ASP A 124 3.09 -27.16 -21.55
N LYS A 125 4.25 -26.65 -21.15
CA LYS A 125 4.79 -26.82 -19.79
C LYS A 125 4.49 -25.60 -18.94
N LYS A 126 3.50 -25.74 -18.05
CA LYS A 126 3.13 -24.77 -16.99
C LYS A 126 4.34 -24.19 -16.24
N GLU A 127 5.36 -25.02 -15.99
CA GLU A 127 6.59 -24.61 -15.29
C GLU A 127 7.42 -23.59 -16.08
N LEU A 128 7.51 -23.73 -17.42
CA LEU A 128 8.23 -22.75 -18.24
C LEU A 128 7.46 -21.43 -18.30
N TYR A 129 6.13 -21.47 -18.40
CA TYR A 129 5.30 -20.25 -18.33
C TYR A 129 5.53 -19.49 -17.03
N LEU A 130 5.55 -20.19 -15.89
CA LEU A 130 5.83 -19.58 -14.59
C LEU A 130 7.25 -19.02 -14.52
N GLY A 131 8.23 -19.73 -15.07
CA GLY A 131 9.62 -19.24 -15.18
C GLY A 131 9.74 -17.98 -16.02
N LEU A 132 9.12 -17.94 -17.20
CA LEU A 132 9.10 -16.76 -18.08
C LEU A 132 8.38 -15.58 -17.44
N ALA A 133 7.24 -15.83 -16.79
CA ALA A 133 6.52 -14.81 -16.04
C ALA A 133 7.40 -14.17 -14.96
N ALA A 134 8.12 -15.01 -14.19
CA ALA A 134 9.03 -14.54 -13.15
C ALA A 134 10.17 -13.70 -13.74
N ILE A 135 10.79 -14.14 -14.84
CA ILE A 135 11.88 -13.41 -15.50
C ILE A 135 11.38 -12.04 -16.01
N LEU A 136 10.23 -12.01 -16.70
CA LEU A 136 9.65 -10.75 -17.21
C LEU A 136 9.24 -9.81 -16.08
N PHE A 137 8.69 -10.36 -15.00
CA PHE A 137 8.39 -9.59 -13.81
C PHE A 137 9.66 -8.98 -13.21
N VAL A 138 10.77 -9.72 -13.15
CA VAL A 138 12.04 -9.20 -12.61
C VAL A 138 12.68 -8.15 -13.52
N ILE A 139 12.73 -8.41 -14.83
CA ILE A 139 13.47 -7.56 -15.79
C ILE A 139 12.67 -6.30 -16.16
N ILE A 140 11.35 -6.43 -16.31
CA ILE A 140 10.48 -5.34 -16.80
C ILE A 140 9.59 -4.84 -15.67
N GLY A 141 8.93 -5.76 -14.96
CA GLY A 141 7.94 -5.41 -13.95
C GLY A 141 8.51 -4.63 -12.77
N LEU A 142 9.54 -5.17 -12.11
CA LEU A 142 10.16 -4.56 -10.94
C LEU A 142 10.70 -3.15 -11.24
N PRO A 143 11.44 -2.90 -12.35
CA PRO A 143 11.85 -1.55 -12.70
C PRO A 143 10.67 -0.60 -12.95
N LEU A 144 9.63 -1.02 -13.69
CA LEU A 144 8.46 -0.18 -13.95
C LEU A 144 7.69 0.15 -12.68
N ILE A 145 7.49 -0.84 -11.81
CA ILE A 145 6.87 -0.67 -10.49
C ILE A 145 7.72 0.27 -9.63
N GLY A 146 9.04 0.09 -9.60
CA GLY A 146 9.94 0.97 -8.86
C GLY A 146 9.91 2.42 -9.35
N ILE A 147 9.84 2.64 -10.67
CA ILE A 147 9.70 3.98 -11.27
C ILE A 147 8.35 4.58 -10.84
N LEU A 148 7.27 3.81 -10.95
CA LEU A 148 5.93 4.23 -10.55
C LEU A 148 5.91 4.67 -9.09
N PHE A 149 6.44 3.84 -8.18
CA PHE A 149 6.54 4.18 -6.76
C PHE A 149 7.44 5.38 -6.47
N THR A 150 8.50 5.60 -7.25
CA THR A 150 9.38 6.77 -7.06
C THR A 150 8.66 8.05 -7.47
N ILE A 151 7.93 8.04 -8.59
CA ILE A 151 7.14 9.19 -9.04
C ILE A 151 6.01 9.46 -8.05
N TYR A 152 5.18 8.44 -7.76
CA TYR A 152 4.05 8.59 -6.85
C TYR A 152 4.46 8.80 -5.39
N GLY A 153 5.67 8.38 -5.03
CA GLY A 153 6.33 8.72 -3.78
C GLY A 153 6.61 10.20 -3.62
N THR A 154 6.52 10.99 -4.69
CA THR A 154 6.55 12.46 -4.61
C THR A 154 5.17 13.08 -4.89
N VAL A 155 4.31 12.45 -5.70
CA VAL A 155 2.95 12.95 -5.99
C VAL A 155 2.08 12.91 -4.74
N LEU A 156 1.96 11.75 -4.09
CA LEU A 156 1.01 11.56 -2.98
C LEU A 156 1.33 12.46 -1.79
N PRO A 157 2.59 12.54 -1.30
CA PRO A 157 2.94 13.48 -0.26
C PRO A 157 2.77 14.95 -0.69
N ALA A 158 3.13 15.31 -1.93
CA ALA A 158 2.96 16.69 -2.41
C ALA A 158 1.49 17.11 -2.48
N THR A 159 0.57 16.19 -2.80
CA THR A 159 -0.87 16.45 -2.78
C THR A 159 -1.37 16.78 -1.37
N VAL A 160 -0.85 16.12 -0.34
CA VAL A 160 -1.20 16.42 1.05
C VAL A 160 -0.54 17.71 1.53
N ALA A 161 0.68 18.00 1.09
CA ALA A 161 1.38 19.24 1.39
C ALA A 161 0.85 20.45 0.59
N GLU A 162 -0.18 20.26 -0.25
CA GLU A 162 -0.76 21.30 -1.13
C GLU A 162 0.26 21.98 -2.07
N VAL A 163 1.31 21.24 -2.43
CA VAL A 163 2.32 21.66 -3.41
C VAL A 163 1.96 21.11 -4.78
N ASP A 164 2.53 21.67 -5.85
CA ASP A 164 2.37 21.15 -7.21
C ASP A 164 2.62 19.63 -7.26
N SER A 165 1.53 18.89 -7.49
CA SER A 165 1.50 17.42 -7.59
C SER A 165 1.26 16.94 -9.03
N SER A 166 1.54 17.82 -10.00
CA SER A 166 1.55 17.48 -11.42
C SER A 166 2.62 16.43 -11.73
N PHE A 167 2.37 15.61 -12.76
CA PHE A 167 3.30 14.58 -13.19
C PHE A 167 4.69 15.15 -13.58
N PRO A 168 4.80 16.27 -14.32
CA PRO A 168 6.09 16.86 -14.64
C PRO A 168 6.88 17.31 -13.40
N ALA A 169 6.22 17.94 -12.43
CA ALA A 169 6.86 18.35 -11.19
C ALA A 169 7.32 17.15 -10.36
N ALA A 170 6.48 16.11 -10.26
CA ALA A 170 6.83 14.85 -9.61
C ALA A 170 8.02 14.16 -10.30
N PHE A 171 8.02 14.10 -11.63
CA PHE A 171 9.13 13.52 -12.38
C PHE A 171 10.45 14.24 -12.07
N ARG A 172 10.46 15.58 -12.09
CA ARG A 172 11.65 16.37 -11.70
C ARG A 172 12.12 16.06 -10.28
N ARG A 173 11.21 16.04 -9.29
CA ARG A 173 11.53 15.71 -7.89
C ARG A 173 12.04 14.29 -7.70
N SER A 174 11.55 13.35 -8.51
CA SER A 174 11.89 11.93 -8.39
C SER A 174 13.22 11.53 -9.04
N LYS A 175 13.86 12.43 -9.81
CA LYS A 175 15.11 12.13 -10.53
C LYS A 175 16.20 11.70 -9.55
N GLY A 176 16.84 10.56 -9.84
CA GLY A 176 17.92 10.00 -9.01
C GLY A 176 17.46 9.35 -7.69
N LEU A 177 16.16 9.38 -7.35
CA LEU A 177 15.63 8.78 -6.12
C LEU A 177 15.12 7.35 -6.29
N PHE A 178 15.28 6.77 -7.48
CA PHE A 178 14.81 5.41 -7.78
C PHE A 178 15.37 4.40 -6.79
N TRP A 179 16.70 4.28 -6.68
CA TRP A 179 17.33 3.30 -5.80
C TRP A 179 17.04 3.56 -4.32
N PHE A 180 16.93 4.83 -3.93
CA PHE A 180 16.55 5.22 -2.58
C PHE A 180 15.15 4.73 -2.21
N THR A 181 14.19 4.90 -3.13
CA THR A 181 12.79 4.51 -2.91
C THR A 181 12.62 3.01 -3.01
N PHE A 182 13.15 2.41 -4.08
CA PHE A 182 13.08 0.98 -4.35
C PHE A 182 13.69 0.16 -3.22
N GLY A 183 14.92 0.50 -2.79
CA GLY A 183 15.57 -0.18 -1.68
C GLY A 183 14.75 -0.12 -0.39
N ARG A 184 14.16 1.04 -0.07
CA ARG A 184 13.33 1.20 1.13
C ARG A 184 11.99 0.48 1.05
N LEU A 185 11.39 0.37 -0.13
CA LEU A 185 10.19 -0.42 -0.34
C LEU A 185 10.48 -1.91 -0.17
N ALA A 186 11.61 -2.38 -0.70
CA ALA A 186 12.06 -3.76 -0.54
C ALA A 186 12.36 -4.09 0.94
N TYR A 187 13.10 -3.23 1.65
CA TYR A 187 13.46 -3.49 3.05
C TYR A 187 12.34 -3.19 4.06
N GLY A 188 11.40 -2.30 3.76
CA GLY A 188 10.35 -1.92 4.70
C GLY A 188 9.08 -2.74 4.48
N PRO A 189 8.14 -2.26 3.64
CA PRO A 189 6.88 -2.95 3.35
C PRO A 189 7.06 -4.39 2.87
N THR A 190 7.98 -4.68 1.93
CA THR A 190 8.09 -6.04 1.38
C THR A 190 8.59 -7.04 2.42
N LEU A 191 9.64 -6.73 3.19
CA LEU A 191 10.08 -7.61 4.29
C LEU A 191 8.99 -7.79 5.37
N PHE A 192 8.24 -6.72 5.68
CA PHE A 192 7.13 -6.82 6.63
C PHE A 192 6.01 -7.75 6.11
N THR A 193 5.65 -7.64 4.83
CA THR A 193 4.67 -8.52 4.19
C THR A 193 5.15 -9.96 4.18
N VAL A 194 6.42 -10.22 3.84
CA VAL A 194 7.00 -11.58 3.89
C VAL A 194 6.94 -12.15 5.30
N GLY A 195 7.34 -11.37 6.32
CA GLY A 195 7.24 -11.79 7.72
C GLY A 195 5.81 -12.09 8.16
N SER A 196 4.84 -11.26 7.73
CA SER A 196 3.42 -11.47 8.00
C SER A 196 2.88 -12.74 7.34
N LEU A 197 3.28 -13.02 6.10
CA LEU A 197 2.93 -14.26 5.40
C LEU A 197 3.51 -15.49 6.10
N ILE A 198 4.76 -15.43 6.56
CA ILE A 198 5.38 -16.51 7.34
C ILE A 198 4.56 -16.78 8.60
N ILE A 199 4.15 -15.73 9.33
CA ILE A 199 3.29 -15.87 10.53
C ILE A 199 1.98 -16.57 10.15
N ILE A 200 1.29 -16.13 9.09
CA ILE A 200 0.04 -16.74 8.62
C ILE A 200 0.23 -18.23 8.29
N VAL A 201 1.30 -18.58 7.59
CA VAL A 201 1.63 -19.98 7.25
C VAL A 201 1.90 -20.81 8.51
N VAL A 202 2.62 -20.26 9.49
CA VAL A 202 2.91 -20.94 10.77
C VAL A 202 1.63 -21.16 11.58
N LEU A 203 0.74 -20.17 11.64
CA LEU A 203 -0.56 -20.29 12.29
C LEU A 203 -1.40 -21.39 11.62
N GLY A 204 -1.48 -21.40 10.29
CA GLY A 204 -2.18 -22.42 9.53
C GLY A 204 -1.63 -23.83 9.78
N ARG A 205 -0.30 -24.01 9.82
CA ARG A 205 0.33 -25.30 10.17
C ARG A 205 0.11 -25.75 11.61
N SER A 206 -0.22 -24.81 12.50
CA SER A 206 -0.50 -25.09 13.91
C SER A 206 -1.98 -25.38 14.16
N ASN A 207 -2.80 -25.57 13.10
CA ASN A 207 -4.25 -25.74 13.16
C ASN A 207 -4.97 -24.55 13.82
N ILE A 208 -4.37 -23.36 13.77
CA ILE A 208 -5.03 -22.14 14.24
C ILE A 208 -5.81 -21.55 13.06
N PRO A 209 -7.14 -21.39 13.18
CA PRO A 209 -7.95 -20.88 12.07
C PRO A 209 -7.58 -19.42 11.79
N VAL A 210 -7.21 -19.12 10.54
CA VAL A 210 -6.87 -17.76 10.07
C VAL A 210 -8.00 -17.10 9.29
N ASN A 211 -9.02 -17.87 8.90
CA ASN A 211 -10.19 -17.41 8.18
C ASN A 211 -11.35 -17.21 9.14
N VAL A 212 -12.24 -16.27 8.81
CA VAL A 212 -13.45 -15.99 9.60
C VAL A 212 -14.43 -17.17 9.59
N TYR A 213 -14.50 -17.87 8.47
CA TYR A 213 -15.32 -19.06 8.29
C TYR A 213 -14.47 -20.34 8.35
N GLY A 214 -14.93 -21.33 9.12
CA GLY A 214 -14.36 -22.67 9.14
C GLY A 214 -14.66 -23.44 7.85
N GLU A 215 -14.09 -24.64 7.70
CA GLU A 215 -14.33 -25.52 6.53
C GLU A 215 -15.81 -25.92 6.40
N SER A 216 -16.52 -25.98 7.52
CA SER A 216 -17.97 -26.21 7.63
C SER A 216 -18.83 -25.00 7.21
N GLY A 217 -18.22 -23.84 6.93
CA GLY A 217 -18.92 -22.59 6.63
C GLY A 217 -19.46 -21.85 7.86
N GLU A 218 -19.15 -22.31 9.07
CA GLU A 218 -19.56 -21.64 10.31
C GLU A 218 -18.62 -20.50 10.69
N LEU A 219 -19.18 -19.46 11.33
CA LEU A 219 -18.40 -18.34 11.86
C LEU A 219 -17.58 -18.78 13.08
N GLY A 220 -16.26 -18.72 12.98
CA GLY A 220 -15.34 -19.07 14.05
C GLY A 220 -14.86 -17.85 14.83
N ILE A 221 -15.03 -17.85 16.16
CA ILE A 221 -14.57 -16.74 17.02
C ILE A 221 -13.06 -16.53 16.91
N VAL A 222 -12.28 -17.63 17.00
CA VAL A 222 -10.80 -17.57 16.93
C VAL A 222 -10.34 -17.03 15.58
N GLY A 223 -10.93 -17.53 14.49
CA GLY A 223 -10.65 -17.06 13.14
C GLY A 223 -10.98 -15.58 12.94
N THR A 224 -12.11 -15.13 13.48
CA THR A 224 -12.53 -13.72 13.46
C THR A 224 -11.54 -12.80 14.17
N VAL A 225 -11.06 -13.19 15.35
CA VAL A 225 -10.06 -12.41 16.10
C VAL A 225 -8.72 -12.35 15.35
N ILE A 226 -8.30 -13.46 14.76
CA ILE A 226 -7.06 -13.51 14.00
C ILE A 226 -7.15 -12.70 12.71
N ALA A 227 -8.26 -12.79 11.98
CA ALA A 227 -8.52 -11.96 10.81
C ALA A 227 -8.45 -10.46 11.15
N PHE A 228 -9.05 -10.04 12.27
CA PHE A 228 -8.93 -8.66 12.75
C PHE A 228 -7.47 -8.23 12.98
N ILE A 229 -6.68 -9.07 13.63
CA ILE A 229 -5.25 -8.80 13.87
C ILE A 229 -4.48 -8.72 12.55
N ILE A 230 -4.77 -9.61 11.60
CA ILE A 230 -4.17 -9.60 10.26
C ILE A 230 -4.53 -8.29 9.53
N TYR A 231 -5.78 -7.83 9.60
CA TYR A 231 -6.17 -6.56 9.02
C TYR A 231 -5.48 -5.36 9.69
N ALA A 232 -5.29 -5.39 11.01
CA ALA A 232 -4.52 -4.37 11.71
C ALA A 232 -3.04 -4.36 11.26
N PHE A 233 -2.42 -5.53 11.06
CA PHE A 233 -1.07 -5.65 10.50
C PHE A 233 -1.00 -5.18 9.05
N ARG A 234 -2.01 -5.46 8.22
CA ARG A 234 -2.12 -4.91 6.86
C ARG A 234 -2.10 -3.39 6.87
N MET A 235 -2.83 -2.75 7.79
CA MET A 235 -2.81 -1.29 7.97
C MET A 235 -1.43 -0.76 8.37
N PHE A 236 -0.67 -1.52 9.16
CA PHE A 236 0.72 -1.16 9.47
C PHE A 236 1.64 -1.28 8.24
N GLY A 237 1.45 -2.30 7.41
CA GLY A 237 2.13 -2.43 6.11
C GLY A 237 1.89 -1.22 5.20
N LEU A 238 0.66 -0.71 5.16
CA LEU A 238 0.32 0.53 4.44
C LEU A 238 1.01 1.76 5.06
N ALA A 239 1.08 1.83 6.40
CA ALA A 239 1.79 2.91 7.07
C ALA A 239 3.30 2.88 6.77
N LEU A 240 3.92 1.70 6.68
CA LEU A 240 5.30 1.54 6.22
C LEU A 240 5.47 2.08 4.80
N MET A 241 4.56 1.72 3.89
CA MET A 241 4.60 2.17 2.49
C MET A 241 4.49 3.69 2.42
N ALA A 242 3.47 4.28 3.04
CA ALA A 242 3.28 5.72 3.12
C ALA A 242 4.50 6.44 3.72
N THR A 243 5.11 5.87 4.76
CA THR A 243 6.33 6.40 5.38
C THR A 243 7.51 6.43 4.41
N VAL A 244 7.69 5.37 3.61
CA VAL A 244 8.75 5.35 2.58
C VAL A 244 8.50 6.43 1.54
N LEU A 245 7.26 6.60 1.08
CA LEU A 245 6.89 7.64 0.12
C LEU A 245 7.14 9.06 0.69
N CYS A 246 6.70 9.35 1.91
CA CYS A 246 6.98 10.63 2.56
C CYS A 246 8.49 10.89 2.71
N LYS A 247 9.29 9.87 3.05
CA LYS A 247 10.75 9.99 3.10
C LYS A 247 11.37 10.30 1.75
N THR A 248 10.88 9.67 0.67
CA THR A 248 11.29 9.97 -0.69
C THR A 248 10.98 11.43 -1.03
N TYR A 249 9.79 11.91 -0.68
CA TYR A 249 9.41 13.31 -0.85
C TYR A 249 10.32 14.27 -0.08
N PHE A 250 10.54 14.05 1.22
CA PHE A 250 11.45 14.91 2.00
C PHE A 250 12.87 14.92 1.44
N LYS A 251 13.38 13.77 1.00
CA LYS A 251 14.69 13.69 0.35
C LYS A 251 14.73 14.49 -0.95
N SER A 252 13.65 14.46 -1.75
CA SER A 252 13.56 15.26 -2.97
C SER A 252 13.60 16.76 -2.71
N VAL A 253 12.89 17.23 -1.67
CA VAL A 253 12.88 18.64 -1.27
C VAL A 253 14.27 19.07 -0.81
N ALA A 254 14.90 18.28 0.06
CA ALA A 254 16.25 18.57 0.56
C ALA A 254 17.32 18.63 -0.55
N LEU A 255 17.16 17.84 -1.63
CA LEU A 255 18.07 17.91 -2.78
C LEU A 255 17.81 19.13 -3.66
N SER A 256 16.56 19.61 -3.77
CA SER A 256 16.24 20.81 -4.55
C SER A 256 16.68 22.12 -3.89
N GLU A 257 16.91 22.11 -2.58
CA GLU A 257 17.35 23.28 -1.80
C GLU A 257 18.89 23.42 -1.76
N GLN A 258 19.65 22.43 -2.25
CA GLN A 258 21.10 22.53 -2.32
C GLN A 258 21.52 23.41 -3.51
N PRO A 259 22.31 24.49 -3.29
CA PRO A 259 22.83 25.30 -4.39
C PRO A 259 23.76 24.45 -5.26
N THR A 260 23.48 24.44 -6.57
CA THR A 260 24.31 23.80 -7.60
C THR A 260 25.59 24.55 -7.86
#